data_AF-A0A9P1CXB1-F1
#
_entry.id   AF-A0A9P1CXB1-F1
#
_cell.length_a   1.000
_cell.length_b   1.000
_cell.length_c   1.000
_cell.angle_alpha   90.00
_cell.angle_beta   90.00
_cell.angle_gamma   90.00
#
_symmetry.space_group_name_H-M   'P 1'
#
loop_
_entity.id
_entity.type
_entity.pdbx_description
1 polymer ?
#
loop_
_entity_poly.entity_id
_entity_poly.type
_entity_poly.pdbx_seq_one_letter_code
_entity_poly.pdbx_strand_id
1 'polypeptide(L)'
;MPSRHRKTKKHSEKNAGATLCPWLPLMLASAMCFSPLTMSDKPKNKQKIKNRSKQDLPITGESGHEAVPGQVQPESEPAEQTFFQPDVPLPDKSVDKTVMRIEAKFKQSSAGVSLADFHHDRPAGRCKCVGHFAQVQQYIRDFLAFDASSNGGASSEWARLLAAAYPGLSQCTLESMLFWIVERAITAMEEGSAHLDFVEYACGRGNLSKALLRKNFAGVGLDILWSACHDCLQPAGLLLWLECLQALRPNSLVWFGTKCSSWVSLCVSCSRRSAENMYHGDCDRPFVVEGNRLMMVTSLLYFLASCLGHFTTLEQPQSSTMVKNPWLQNVLVWVQAQKFTTYMGAFGASTCKPVQLWSTRSLDALLRDKPSNSDESLASRDENGGYSGVQPALQESEVYPELFGVAVSNCFVQKRA
;
A
#
# COMPACT_ATOMS: atom_id res chain seq x y z
N MET A 1 -55.02 65.32 -21.37
CA MET A 1 -55.00 64.16 -20.45
C MET A 1 -55.12 62.86 -21.24
N PRO A 2 -54.00 62.21 -21.66
CA PRO A 2 -54.04 60.91 -22.31
C PRO A 2 -53.79 59.77 -21.31
N SER A 3 -54.74 58.82 -21.20
CA SER A 3 -54.58 57.62 -20.37
C SER A 3 -53.73 56.55 -21.09
N ARG A 4 -52.68 56.06 -20.42
CA ARG A 4 -51.81 55.01 -20.98
C ARG A 4 -52.44 53.63 -20.82
N HIS A 5 -52.83 53.00 -21.93
CA HIS A 5 -53.18 51.58 -21.96
C HIS A 5 -51.94 50.69 -21.72
N ARG A 6 -52.04 49.81 -20.70
CA ARG A 6 -50.98 48.88 -20.30
C ARG A 6 -51.17 47.54 -21.01
N LYS A 7 -50.42 47.28 -22.09
CA LYS A 7 -50.42 45.97 -22.77
C LYS A 7 -49.70 44.92 -21.91
N THR A 8 -50.43 43.91 -21.43
CA THR A 8 -49.87 42.71 -20.80
C THR A 8 -49.35 41.73 -21.86
N LYS A 9 -48.04 41.46 -21.87
CA LYS A 9 -47.48 40.32 -22.61
C LYS A 9 -47.72 39.03 -21.83
N LYS A 10 -48.43 38.06 -22.41
CA LYS A 10 -48.36 36.66 -21.97
C LYS A 10 -46.97 36.11 -22.32
N HIS A 11 -46.23 35.59 -21.34
CA HIS A 11 -45.15 34.64 -21.63
C HIS A 11 -45.76 33.24 -21.70
N SER A 12 -45.39 32.48 -22.73
CA SER A 12 -45.69 31.06 -22.83
C SER A 12 -44.62 30.27 -22.08
N GLU A 13 -45.04 29.47 -21.10
CA GLU A 13 -44.19 28.45 -20.51
C GLU A 13 -43.94 27.36 -21.55
N LYS A 14 -42.68 27.19 -21.95
CA LYS A 14 -42.24 25.99 -22.68
C LYS A 14 -41.71 25.00 -21.64
N ASN A 15 -42.40 23.87 -21.52
CA ASN A 15 -41.89 22.72 -20.76
C ASN A 15 -40.56 22.27 -21.36
N ALA A 16 -39.46 22.56 -20.66
CA ALA A 16 -38.20 21.87 -20.86
C ALA A 16 -38.29 20.54 -20.10
N GLY A 17 -38.34 19.42 -20.82
CA GLY A 17 -38.33 18.10 -20.20
C GLY A 17 -37.00 17.87 -19.49
N ALA A 18 -37.03 17.82 -18.15
CA ALA A 18 -35.88 17.38 -17.37
C ALA A 18 -35.66 15.89 -17.61
N THR A 19 -34.56 15.54 -18.27
CA THR A 19 -34.10 14.15 -18.39
C THR A 19 -33.76 13.60 -17.01
N LEU A 20 -34.63 12.73 -16.51
CA LEU A 20 -34.42 12.01 -15.25
C LEU A 20 -33.14 11.15 -15.33
N CYS A 21 -32.35 11.20 -14.25
CA CYS A 21 -31.15 10.41 -14.10
C CYS A 21 -31.51 8.91 -14.01
N PRO A 22 -30.88 8.00 -14.79
CA PRO A 22 -31.37 6.62 -14.97
C PRO A 22 -31.12 5.67 -13.78
N TRP A 23 -30.59 6.14 -12.65
CA TRP A 23 -30.10 5.30 -11.55
C TRP A 23 -31.12 4.99 -10.44
N LEU A 24 -32.40 5.35 -10.61
CA LEU A 24 -33.42 5.19 -9.57
C LEU A 24 -33.92 3.75 -9.27
N PRO A 25 -33.79 2.71 -10.13
CA PRO A 25 -34.38 1.38 -9.84
C PRO A 25 -33.58 0.43 -8.93
N LEU A 26 -32.37 0.78 -8.46
CA LEU A 26 -31.43 -0.17 -7.82
C LEU A 26 -31.23 0.02 -6.30
N MET A 27 -32.07 0.84 -5.66
CA MET A 27 -31.93 1.27 -4.25
C MET A 27 -32.93 0.64 -3.26
N LEU A 28 -33.50 -0.54 -3.54
CA LEU A 28 -34.40 -1.24 -2.60
C LEU A 28 -34.21 -2.76 -2.59
N ALA A 29 -33.25 -3.24 -1.79
CA ALA A 29 -33.27 -4.59 -1.23
C ALA A 29 -32.50 -4.66 0.09
N SER A 30 -33.12 -5.28 1.11
CA SER A 30 -32.48 -5.77 2.35
C SER A 30 -32.01 -4.76 3.40
N ALA A 31 -32.98 -4.15 4.09
CA ALA A 31 -32.82 -3.87 5.52
C ALA A 31 -33.68 -4.87 6.31
N MET A 32 -33.11 -5.63 7.27
CA MET A 32 -33.80 -6.22 8.43
C MET A 32 -32.82 -6.83 9.45
N CYS A 33 -33.14 -6.59 10.75
CA CYS A 33 -32.45 -7.04 11.97
C CYS A 33 -31.06 -6.43 12.25
N PHE A 34 -30.61 -6.23 13.49
CA PHE A 34 -31.27 -6.37 14.81
C PHE A 34 -30.75 -5.28 15.80
N SER A 35 -31.50 -4.99 16.87
CA SER A 35 -31.10 -4.15 18.01
C SER A 35 -30.41 -4.94 19.14
N PRO A 36 -29.71 -4.28 20.09
CA PRO A 36 -28.75 -4.95 20.97
C PRO A 36 -29.38 -5.67 22.18
N LEU A 37 -28.74 -6.75 22.62
CA LEU A 37 -29.04 -7.43 23.88
C LEU A 37 -27.94 -7.16 24.93
N THR A 38 -28.38 -6.88 26.15
CA THR A 38 -27.55 -6.55 27.31
C THR A 38 -27.14 -7.78 28.13
N MET A 39 -26.06 -7.61 28.90
CA MET A 39 -25.47 -8.42 29.97
C MET A 39 -26.21 -9.68 30.48
N SER A 40 -25.47 -10.77 30.73
CA SER A 40 -25.36 -11.37 32.09
C SER A 40 -24.34 -12.54 32.20
N ASP A 41 -23.54 -12.46 33.27
CA ASP A 41 -22.90 -13.49 34.11
C ASP A 41 -22.11 -14.74 33.65
N LYS A 42 -21.20 -15.11 34.57
CA LYS A 42 -20.28 -16.26 34.56
C LYS A 42 -21.02 -17.56 34.99
N PRO A 43 -20.40 -18.74 34.76
CA PRO A 43 -19.69 -19.32 35.91
C PRO A 43 -18.31 -19.93 35.59
N LYS A 44 -17.56 -20.18 36.66
CA LYS A 44 -16.26 -20.85 36.67
C LYS A 44 -16.44 -22.35 36.45
N ASN A 45 -15.47 -23.03 35.84
CA ASN A 45 -15.11 -24.37 36.32
C ASN A 45 -13.61 -24.65 36.22
N LYS A 46 -13.09 -25.46 37.15
CA LYS A 46 -11.69 -25.92 37.21
C LYS A 46 -11.66 -27.42 36.92
N GLN A 47 -10.67 -27.91 36.18
CA GLN A 47 -10.28 -29.33 36.29
C GLN A 47 -8.76 -29.50 36.22
N LYS A 48 -8.24 -30.27 37.19
CA LYS A 48 -6.86 -30.76 37.27
C LYS A 48 -6.84 -32.23 36.82
N ILE A 49 -5.97 -32.61 35.88
CA ILE A 49 -5.46 -33.98 35.71
C ILE A 49 -4.00 -33.83 35.27
N LYS A 50 -3.03 -33.93 36.19
CA LYS A 50 -2.28 -35.13 36.63
C LYS A 50 -1.24 -35.65 35.61
N ASN A 51 0.03 -35.45 35.94
CA ASN A 51 1.18 -36.14 35.35
C ASN A 51 1.08 -37.67 35.53
N ARG A 52 1.64 -38.43 34.60
CA ARG A 52 2.13 -39.80 34.83
C ARG A 52 3.49 -39.98 34.14
N SER A 53 4.34 -40.78 34.76
CA SER A 53 5.77 -40.94 34.45
C SER A 53 6.10 -42.40 34.10
N LYS A 54 7.34 -42.60 33.61
CA LYS A 54 8.00 -43.89 33.28
C LYS A 54 7.50 -44.50 31.95
N GLN A 55 8.31 -45.26 31.21
CA GLN A 55 9.33 -46.20 31.67
C GLN A 55 10.43 -46.51 30.61
N ASP A 56 11.59 -46.98 31.07
CA ASP A 56 12.82 -47.20 30.28
C ASP A 56 12.99 -48.63 29.69
N LEU A 57 14.08 -48.80 28.90
CA LEU A 57 14.83 -50.04 28.53
C LEU A 57 14.31 -50.91 27.35
N PRO A 58 15.16 -51.77 26.71
CA PRO A 58 16.64 -51.93 26.81
C PRO A 58 17.41 -51.94 25.47
N ILE A 59 18.75 -52.08 25.58
CA ILE A 59 19.74 -52.25 24.50
C ILE A 59 20.06 -53.74 24.25
N THR A 60 20.14 -54.17 22.99
CA THR A 60 20.93 -55.29 22.41
C THR A 60 21.01 -55.07 20.89
N GLY A 61 22.01 -55.48 20.11
CA GLY A 61 23.24 -56.27 20.31
C GLY A 61 23.93 -56.45 18.94
N GLU A 62 25.19 -56.87 18.91
CA GLU A 62 26.06 -56.84 17.72
C GLU A 62 25.83 -57.97 16.70
N SER A 63 26.10 -57.71 15.41
CA SER A 63 26.88 -58.59 14.52
C SER A 63 27.08 -57.90 13.16
N GLY A 64 28.28 -57.98 12.57
CA GLY A 64 28.58 -57.39 11.25
C GLY A 64 28.73 -58.43 10.15
N HIS A 65 28.66 -57.99 8.88
CA HIS A 65 29.24 -58.70 7.73
C HIS A 65 29.57 -57.72 6.59
N GLU A 66 30.77 -57.92 6.03
CA GLU A 66 31.28 -57.70 4.67
C GLU A 66 30.79 -56.56 3.76
N ALA A 67 31.76 -55.97 3.04
CA ALA A 67 31.57 -54.87 2.10
C ALA A 67 31.29 -55.34 0.67
N VAL A 68 30.31 -54.70 0.01
CA VAL A 68 30.12 -54.71 -1.46
C VAL A 68 29.79 -53.27 -1.90
N PRO A 69 30.38 -52.73 -2.98
CA PRO A 69 30.22 -51.32 -3.33
C PRO A 69 29.02 -51.03 -4.23
N GLY A 70 28.38 -49.89 -3.99
CA GLY A 70 27.63 -49.15 -5.02
C GLY A 70 26.11 -49.30 -5.02
N GLN A 71 25.43 -48.48 -4.24
CA GLN A 71 24.10 -47.94 -4.60
C GLN A 71 23.84 -46.62 -3.88
N VAL A 72 23.32 -45.64 -4.62
CA VAL A 72 22.97 -44.30 -4.09
C VAL A 72 21.63 -44.39 -3.36
N GLN A 73 21.59 -43.95 -2.09
CA GLN A 73 20.35 -43.69 -1.36
C GLN A 73 20.10 -42.19 -1.21
N PRO A 74 18.82 -41.76 -1.08
CA PRO A 74 18.46 -40.35 -1.03
C PRO A 74 18.83 -39.70 0.31
N GLU A 75 19.06 -38.39 0.27
CA GLU A 75 19.48 -37.59 1.43
C GLU A 75 18.41 -37.55 2.53
N SER A 76 18.87 -37.68 3.78
CA SER A 76 18.07 -37.56 5.00
C SER A 76 17.78 -36.10 5.36
N GLU A 77 16.59 -35.84 5.91
CA GLU A 77 16.22 -34.52 6.46
C GLU A 77 17.22 -34.04 7.54
N PRO A 78 17.59 -32.74 7.56
CA PRO A 78 18.46 -32.19 8.59
C PRO A 78 17.70 -31.96 9.91
N ALA A 79 18.33 -32.33 11.02
CA ALA A 79 17.77 -32.23 12.36
C ALA A 79 17.50 -30.78 12.82
N GLU A 80 16.49 -30.58 13.67
CA GLU A 80 16.19 -29.31 14.33
C GLU A 80 17.38 -28.82 15.18
N GLN A 81 17.99 -27.71 14.77
CA GLN A 81 18.98 -27.01 15.60
C GLN A 81 18.27 -26.11 16.62
N THR A 82 18.34 -26.49 17.89
CA THR A 82 17.90 -25.65 19.01
C THR A 82 18.79 -24.42 19.14
N PHE A 83 18.25 -23.23 18.84
CA PHE A 83 18.94 -21.96 19.04
C PHE A 83 19.21 -21.69 20.53
N PHE A 84 20.48 -21.51 20.89
CA PHE A 84 20.86 -20.84 22.13
C PHE A 84 20.55 -19.35 21.99
N GLN A 85 19.61 -18.83 22.79
CA GLN A 85 19.46 -17.38 22.98
C GLN A 85 20.41 -16.92 24.10
N PRO A 86 21.22 -15.87 23.90
CA PRO A 86 21.92 -15.22 25.01
C PRO A 86 20.92 -14.49 25.90
N ASP A 87 21.20 -14.42 27.21
CA ASP A 87 20.34 -13.76 28.21
C ASP A 87 20.24 -12.24 27.96
N VAL A 88 19.29 -11.83 27.13
CA VAL A 88 18.87 -10.43 27.01
C VAL A 88 18.03 -10.08 28.25
N PRO A 89 18.32 -8.96 28.95
CA PRO A 89 17.50 -8.53 30.08
C PRO A 89 16.03 -8.43 29.69
N LEU A 90 15.17 -9.16 30.40
CA LEU A 90 13.72 -9.15 30.14
C LEU A 90 13.20 -7.71 30.17
N PRO A 91 12.54 -7.22 29.09
CA PRO A 91 12.00 -5.87 29.07
C PRO A 91 10.93 -5.71 30.15
N ASP A 92 10.70 -4.47 30.57
CA ASP A 92 9.63 -4.15 31.52
C ASP A 92 8.28 -4.64 30.96
N LYS A 93 7.53 -5.37 31.79
CA LYS A 93 6.21 -5.95 31.49
C LYS A 93 5.17 -4.88 31.10
N SER A 94 5.44 -3.60 31.32
CA SER A 94 4.65 -2.48 30.78
C SER A 94 4.83 -2.27 29.27
N VAL A 95 6.04 -2.52 28.76
CA VAL A 95 6.42 -2.40 27.34
C VAL A 95 5.74 -3.51 26.52
N ASP A 96 5.82 -4.76 26.99
CA ASP A 96 5.19 -5.91 26.34
C ASP A 96 3.70 -5.70 26.07
N LYS A 97 2.94 -5.22 27.07
CA LYS A 97 1.50 -4.95 26.92
C LYS A 97 1.22 -3.85 25.88
N THR A 98 2.10 -2.87 25.79
CA THR A 98 1.97 -1.77 24.83
C THR A 98 2.27 -2.26 23.42
N VAL A 99 3.36 -3.03 23.24
CA VAL A 99 3.71 -3.67 21.97
C VAL A 99 2.61 -4.62 21.50
N MET A 100 2.12 -5.52 22.36
CA MET A 100 0.99 -6.41 22.03
C MET A 100 -0.27 -5.64 21.62
N ARG A 101 -0.56 -4.49 22.26
CA ARG A 101 -1.70 -3.65 21.88
C ARG A 101 -1.50 -2.95 20.53
N ILE A 102 -0.28 -2.57 20.17
CA ILE A 102 0.05 -1.99 18.86
C ILE A 102 -0.01 -3.06 17.77
N GLU A 103 0.54 -4.25 18.00
CA GLU A 103 0.43 -5.39 17.10
C GLU A 103 -1.03 -5.83 16.92
N ALA A 104 -1.83 -5.84 17.99
CA ALA A 104 -3.26 -6.12 17.90
C ALA A 104 -4.01 -5.02 17.13
N LYS A 105 -3.71 -3.74 17.34
CA LYS A 105 -4.28 -2.62 16.56
C LYS A 105 -3.90 -2.72 15.08
N PHE A 106 -2.64 -3.02 14.76
CA PHE A 106 -2.17 -3.18 13.39
C PHE A 106 -2.84 -4.37 12.71
N LYS A 107 -2.86 -5.56 13.36
CA LYS A 107 -3.59 -6.72 12.85
C LYS A 107 -5.08 -6.45 12.70
N GLN A 108 -5.70 -5.71 13.61
CA GLN A 108 -7.11 -5.31 13.50
C GLN A 108 -7.33 -4.33 12.34
N SER A 109 -6.44 -3.34 12.14
CA SER A 109 -6.55 -2.38 11.04
C SER A 109 -6.22 -2.99 9.68
N SER A 110 -5.44 -4.07 9.64
CA SER A 110 -5.16 -4.86 8.43
C SER A 110 -6.12 -6.02 8.19
N ALA A 111 -6.91 -6.47 9.17
CA ALA A 111 -7.85 -7.60 9.01
C ALA A 111 -9.33 -7.19 9.08
N GLY A 112 -9.64 -6.03 9.67
CA GLY A 112 -11.00 -5.54 9.89
C GLY A 112 -11.54 -4.63 8.79
N VAL A 113 -10.96 -4.65 7.58
CA VAL A 113 -11.44 -3.87 6.43
C VAL A 113 -12.21 -4.80 5.50
N SER A 114 -13.50 -5.02 5.78
CA SER A 114 -14.39 -5.76 4.87
C SER A 114 -14.95 -4.82 3.81
N LEU A 115 -15.12 -5.33 2.58
CA LEU A 115 -15.78 -4.57 1.51
C LEU A 115 -17.21 -4.13 1.88
N ALA A 116 -17.86 -4.87 2.78
CA ALA A 116 -19.21 -4.59 3.24
C ALA A 116 -19.32 -3.37 4.17
N ASP A 117 -18.24 -2.96 4.84
CA ASP A 117 -18.28 -1.91 5.88
C ASP A 117 -18.41 -0.48 5.30
N PHE A 118 -18.38 -0.33 3.97
CA PHE A 118 -18.25 0.96 3.27
C PHE A 118 -19.47 1.36 2.40
N HIS A 119 -20.59 0.63 2.53
CA HIS A 119 -21.85 0.95 1.86
C HIS A 119 -22.81 1.75 2.76
N HIS A 120 -22.64 3.07 2.81
CA HIS A 120 -23.61 4.00 3.44
C HIS A 120 -23.99 5.18 2.52
N ASP A 121 -25.21 5.67 2.73
CA ASP A 121 -25.95 6.57 1.83
C ASP A 121 -25.38 7.98 1.71
N ARG A 122 -25.55 8.59 0.52
CA ARG A 122 -25.28 10.02 0.27
C ARG A 122 -26.37 10.92 0.91
N PRO A 123 -26.03 11.91 1.74
CA PRO A 123 -26.93 13.02 2.06
C PRO A 123 -27.16 13.92 0.84
N ALA A 124 -28.40 14.27 0.55
CA ALA A 124 -28.72 15.15 -0.58
C ALA A 124 -28.53 16.65 -0.25
N GLY A 125 -27.28 17.06 -0.02
CA GLY A 125 -26.88 18.47 0.20
C GLY A 125 -26.04 19.03 -0.95
N ARG A 126 -26.36 20.22 -1.48
CA ARG A 126 -25.50 20.87 -2.49
C ARG A 126 -24.28 21.50 -1.80
N CYS A 127 -23.10 20.95 -2.08
CA CYS A 127 -21.82 21.45 -1.58
C CYS A 127 -21.49 22.87 -2.08
N LYS A 128 -20.73 23.62 -1.27
CA LYS A 128 -20.19 24.96 -1.61
C LYS A 128 -18.98 24.91 -2.57
N CYS A 129 -18.55 23.72 -2.96
CA CYS A 129 -17.26 23.41 -3.59
C CYS A 129 -17.25 23.40 -5.14
N VAL A 130 -18.29 23.91 -5.82
CA VAL A 130 -18.43 23.85 -7.31
C VAL A 130 -17.18 24.35 -8.06
N GLY A 131 -16.53 25.41 -7.57
CA GLY A 131 -15.29 25.92 -8.17
C GLY A 131 -14.06 25.02 -7.98
N HIS A 132 -14.03 24.23 -6.90
CA HIS A 132 -12.94 23.29 -6.60
C HIS A 132 -13.00 22.06 -7.51
N PHE A 133 -14.20 21.49 -7.71
CA PHE A 133 -14.38 20.35 -8.61
C PHE A 133 -14.04 20.66 -10.07
N ALA A 134 -14.37 21.87 -10.56
CA ALA A 134 -13.97 22.30 -11.91
C ALA A 134 -12.43 22.35 -12.07
N GLN A 135 -11.71 22.79 -11.03
CA GLN A 135 -10.24 22.81 -11.04
C GLN A 135 -9.65 21.40 -11.00
N VAL A 136 -10.20 20.50 -10.17
CA VAL A 136 -9.80 19.09 -10.10
C VAL A 136 -10.01 18.39 -11.45
N GLN A 137 -11.17 18.56 -12.09
CA GLN A 137 -11.44 17.95 -13.39
C GLN A 137 -10.48 18.48 -14.47
N GLN A 138 -10.18 19.78 -14.46
CA GLN A 138 -9.23 20.37 -15.40
C GLN A 138 -7.80 19.84 -15.17
N TYR A 139 -7.35 19.74 -13.91
CA TYR A 139 -6.05 19.16 -13.55
C TYR A 139 -5.90 17.70 -14.01
N ILE A 140 -6.96 16.89 -13.88
CA ILE A 140 -7.01 15.51 -14.39
C ILE A 140 -6.90 15.50 -15.92
N ARG A 141 -7.65 16.36 -16.62
CA ARG A 141 -7.62 16.45 -18.08
C ARG A 141 -6.24 16.86 -18.60
N ASP A 142 -5.63 17.86 -17.99
CA ASP A 142 -4.31 18.35 -18.39
C ASP A 142 -3.22 17.30 -18.13
N PHE A 143 -3.30 16.54 -17.02
CA PHE A 143 -2.44 15.39 -16.79
C PHE A 143 -2.59 14.33 -17.89
N LEU A 144 -3.82 13.93 -18.23
CA LEU A 144 -4.07 12.90 -19.23
C LEU A 144 -3.56 13.31 -20.62
N ALA A 145 -3.63 14.59 -20.97
CA ALA A 145 -3.04 15.13 -22.19
C ALA A 145 -1.50 15.10 -22.15
N PHE A 146 -0.89 15.48 -21.03
CA PHE A 146 0.55 15.39 -20.80
C PHE A 146 1.07 13.95 -20.88
N ASP A 147 0.43 13.00 -20.19
CA ASP A 147 0.83 11.59 -20.18
C ASP A 147 0.73 10.98 -21.58
N ALA A 148 -0.37 11.23 -22.30
CA ALA A 148 -0.56 10.77 -23.67
C ALA A 148 0.49 11.31 -24.67
N SER A 149 0.98 12.53 -24.47
CA SER A 149 2.06 13.13 -25.29
C SER A 149 3.47 12.70 -24.89
N SER A 150 3.62 12.02 -23.74
CA SER A 150 4.91 11.68 -23.11
C SER A 150 5.13 10.16 -22.99
N ASN A 151 4.63 9.37 -23.94
CA ASN A 151 4.69 7.89 -23.95
C ASN A 151 4.18 7.24 -22.64
N GLY A 152 3.16 7.85 -22.05
CA GLY A 152 2.55 7.44 -20.80
C GLY A 152 1.76 6.14 -20.85
N GLY A 153 1.13 5.83 -19.71
CA GLY A 153 0.40 4.57 -19.50
C GLY A 153 -0.95 4.73 -18.79
N ALA A 154 -1.35 5.94 -18.43
CA ALA A 154 -2.61 6.18 -17.76
C ALA A 154 -3.80 5.83 -18.67
N SER A 155 -3.78 6.33 -19.91
CA SER A 155 -4.85 6.14 -20.88
C SER A 155 -5.04 4.69 -21.35
N SER A 156 -3.98 3.87 -21.32
CA SER A 156 -4.02 2.46 -21.72
C SER A 156 -4.45 1.52 -20.58
N GLU A 157 -3.93 1.71 -19.36
CA GLU A 157 -4.12 0.73 -18.28
C GLU A 157 -5.05 1.19 -17.16
N TRP A 158 -5.08 2.48 -16.78
CA TRP A 158 -5.88 2.91 -15.63
C TRP A 158 -7.38 2.72 -15.84
N ALA A 159 -7.88 2.94 -17.06
CA ALA A 159 -9.29 2.72 -17.36
C ALA A 159 -9.70 1.26 -17.16
N ARG A 160 -8.82 0.32 -17.55
CA ARG A 160 -9.02 -1.13 -17.36
C ARG A 160 -8.96 -1.54 -15.89
N LEU A 161 -8.01 -0.99 -15.14
CA LEU A 161 -7.86 -1.22 -13.69
C LEU A 161 -9.07 -0.68 -12.91
N LEU A 162 -9.49 0.56 -13.19
CA LEU A 162 -10.63 1.21 -12.54
C LEU A 162 -11.96 0.56 -12.92
N ALA A 163 -12.16 0.16 -14.18
CA ALA A 163 -13.36 -0.60 -14.57
C ALA A 163 -13.45 -1.99 -13.92
N ALA A 164 -12.31 -2.61 -13.59
CA ALA A 164 -12.29 -3.87 -12.86
C ALA A 164 -12.62 -3.68 -11.37
N ALA A 165 -12.00 -2.68 -10.70
CA ALA A 165 -12.27 -2.36 -9.30
C ALA A 165 -13.67 -1.77 -9.06
N TYR A 166 -14.15 -0.94 -9.99
CA TYR A 166 -15.47 -0.32 -10.00
C TYR A 166 -16.25 -0.67 -11.28
N PRO A 167 -16.90 -1.85 -11.35
CA PRO A 167 -17.68 -2.27 -12.53
C PRO A 167 -18.77 -1.25 -12.93
N GLY A 168 -19.35 -0.52 -11.97
CA GLY A 168 -20.33 0.54 -12.24
C GLY A 168 -19.78 1.74 -13.02
N LEU A 169 -18.45 1.91 -13.08
CA LEU A 169 -17.77 2.97 -13.84
C LEU A 169 -17.30 2.49 -15.23
N SER A 170 -17.53 1.23 -15.62
CA SER A 170 -16.91 0.65 -16.83
C SER A 170 -17.29 1.34 -18.16
N GLN A 171 -18.38 2.12 -18.17
CA GLN A 171 -18.88 2.86 -19.33
C GLN A 171 -18.45 4.34 -19.33
N CYS A 172 -17.72 4.78 -18.29
CA CYS A 172 -17.23 6.14 -18.15
C CYS A 172 -15.90 6.35 -18.90
N THR A 173 -15.59 7.60 -19.25
CA THR A 173 -14.23 7.95 -19.69
C THR A 173 -13.25 7.89 -18.51
N LEU A 174 -11.96 7.69 -18.76
CA LEU A 174 -10.93 7.70 -17.70
C LEU A 174 -10.93 9.02 -16.92
N GLU A 175 -11.09 10.17 -17.59
CA GLU A 175 -11.26 11.48 -16.94
C GLU A 175 -12.40 11.44 -15.91
N SER A 176 -13.54 10.85 -16.29
CA SER A 176 -14.70 10.71 -15.39
C SER A 176 -14.42 9.72 -14.25
N MET A 177 -13.81 8.56 -14.53
CA MET A 177 -13.47 7.58 -13.49
C MET A 177 -12.60 8.21 -12.38
N LEU A 178 -11.54 8.91 -12.79
CA LEU A 178 -10.63 9.60 -11.88
C LEU A 178 -11.35 10.73 -11.13
N PHE A 179 -12.14 11.55 -11.84
CA PHE A 179 -12.88 12.66 -11.23
C PHE A 179 -13.87 12.17 -10.15
N TRP A 180 -14.63 11.11 -10.41
CA TRP A 180 -15.63 10.60 -9.46
C TRP A 180 -14.99 10.01 -8.19
N ILE A 181 -13.82 9.37 -8.30
CA ILE A 181 -13.05 8.87 -7.15
C ILE A 181 -12.52 10.03 -6.31
N VAL A 182 -11.99 11.08 -6.95
CA VAL A 182 -11.50 12.28 -6.25
C VAL A 182 -12.66 13.09 -5.63
N GLU A 183 -13.80 13.24 -6.32
CA GLU A 183 -15.02 13.86 -5.81
C GLU A 183 -15.54 13.15 -4.56
N ARG A 184 -15.58 11.80 -4.58
CA ARG A 184 -16.00 10.98 -3.43
C ARG A 184 -15.08 11.18 -2.23
N ALA A 185 -13.76 11.18 -2.41
CA ALA A 185 -12.80 11.46 -1.33
C ALA A 185 -12.94 12.88 -0.77
N ILE A 186 -13.06 13.91 -1.63
CA ILE A 186 -13.26 15.29 -1.18
C ILE A 186 -14.55 15.42 -0.38
N THR A 187 -15.65 14.84 -0.88
CA THR A 187 -16.94 14.81 -0.17
C THR A 187 -16.79 14.15 1.21
N ALA A 188 -16.09 13.01 1.31
CA ALA A 188 -15.84 12.34 2.59
C ALA A 188 -14.98 13.17 3.56
N MET A 189 -14.02 13.95 3.05
CA MET A 189 -13.24 14.90 3.85
C MET A 189 -14.08 16.10 4.34
N GLU A 190 -14.95 16.65 3.49
CA GLU A 190 -15.82 17.78 3.83
C GLU A 190 -16.98 17.40 4.77
N GLU A 191 -17.54 16.20 4.64
CA GLU A 191 -18.57 15.64 5.52
C GLU A 191 -18.01 15.09 6.84
N GLY A 192 -16.68 14.93 6.95
CA GLY A 192 -16.02 14.41 8.14
C GLY A 192 -16.11 12.88 8.31
N SER A 193 -16.51 12.14 7.27
CA SER A 193 -16.52 10.67 7.25
C SER A 193 -15.13 10.07 6.93
N ALA A 194 -14.22 10.87 6.38
CA ALA A 194 -12.80 10.56 6.29
C ALA A 194 -12.17 10.42 7.70
N HIS A 195 -11.57 9.26 7.97
CA HIS A 195 -11.19 8.84 9.32
C HIS A 195 -9.78 8.28 9.48
N LEU A 196 -9.04 8.08 8.38
CA LEU A 196 -7.63 7.67 8.39
C LEU A 196 -6.71 8.89 8.32
N ASP A 197 -5.55 8.81 8.96
CA ASP A 197 -4.47 9.80 8.91
C ASP A 197 -3.28 9.32 8.07
N PHE A 198 -3.22 8.02 7.78
CA PHE A 198 -2.22 7.43 6.89
C PHE A 198 -2.69 6.12 6.22
N VAL A 199 -2.05 5.80 5.11
CA VAL A 199 -2.03 4.46 4.50
C VAL A 199 -0.60 4.10 4.07
N GLU A 200 -0.17 2.88 4.38
CA GLU A 200 1.10 2.30 3.93
C GLU A 200 0.80 1.12 2.99
N TYR A 201 1.05 1.31 1.69
CA TYR A 201 0.85 0.32 0.64
C TYR A 201 2.13 -0.50 0.42
N ALA A 202 1.97 -1.83 0.31
CA ALA A 202 3.08 -2.79 0.34
C ALA A 202 3.96 -2.58 1.59
N CYS A 203 3.31 -2.62 2.78
CA CYS A 203 3.94 -2.27 4.05
C CYS A 203 4.96 -3.29 4.59
N GLY A 204 5.06 -4.49 3.99
CA GLY A 204 5.92 -5.56 4.47
C GLY A 204 5.64 -5.90 5.94
N ARG A 205 6.60 -5.64 6.84
CA ARG A 205 6.44 -5.83 8.30
C ARG A 205 5.64 -4.72 9.00
N GLY A 206 5.28 -3.64 8.31
CA GLY A 206 4.48 -2.53 8.82
C GLY A 206 5.17 -1.64 9.85
N ASN A 207 6.52 -1.56 9.84
CA ASN A 207 7.25 -0.84 10.89
C ASN A 207 7.01 0.69 10.87
N LEU A 208 6.69 1.26 9.70
CA LEU A 208 6.24 2.65 9.56
C LEU A 208 4.81 2.81 10.11
N SER A 209 3.86 1.95 9.70
CA SER A 209 2.50 1.91 10.26
C SER A 209 2.51 1.81 11.79
N LYS A 210 3.33 0.92 12.37
CA LYS A 210 3.48 0.78 13.83
C LYS A 210 4.01 2.05 14.48
N ALA A 211 4.94 2.77 13.85
CA ALA A 211 5.44 4.06 14.36
C ALA A 211 4.36 5.16 14.36
N LEU A 212 3.49 5.20 13.35
CA LEU A 212 2.35 6.13 13.30
C LEU A 212 1.26 5.75 14.33
N LEU A 213 0.93 4.46 14.47
CA LEU A 213 0.01 3.95 15.49
C LEU A 213 0.50 4.24 16.92
N ARG A 214 1.82 4.17 17.17
CA ARG A 214 2.48 4.59 18.44
C ARG A 214 2.27 6.08 18.75
N LYS A 215 2.04 6.93 17.73
CA LYS A 215 1.73 8.36 17.85
C LYS A 215 0.22 8.66 17.89
N ASN A 216 -0.64 7.64 17.99
CA ASN A 216 -2.10 7.73 17.98
C ASN A 216 -2.73 8.23 16.67
N PHE A 217 -2.01 8.15 15.54
CA PHE A 217 -2.65 8.31 14.23
C PHE A 217 -3.51 7.08 13.90
N ALA A 218 -4.66 7.30 13.30
CA ALA A 218 -5.48 6.25 12.69
C ALA A 218 -4.94 5.94 11.29
N GLY A 219 -4.97 4.68 10.86
CA GLY A 219 -4.46 4.31 9.54
C GLY A 219 -4.30 2.82 9.39
N VAL A 220 -3.94 2.41 8.17
CA VAL A 220 -3.83 1.00 7.77
C VAL A 220 -2.51 0.73 7.05
N GLY A 221 -1.94 -0.44 7.29
CA GLY A 221 -0.88 -1.00 6.45
C GLY A 221 -1.44 -2.16 5.64
N LEU A 222 -1.28 -2.10 4.32
CA LEU A 222 -1.80 -3.08 3.37
C LEU A 222 -0.65 -3.81 2.69
N ASP A 223 -0.65 -5.13 2.80
CA ASP A 223 0.31 -6.02 2.11
C ASP A 223 -0.30 -7.42 1.93
N ILE A 224 0.00 -8.05 0.80
CA ILE A 224 -0.40 -9.43 0.48
C ILE A 224 0.12 -10.44 1.50
N LEU A 225 1.24 -10.13 2.17
CA LEU A 225 1.80 -10.93 3.27
C LEU A 225 0.87 -11.03 4.50
N TRP A 226 -0.08 -10.10 4.67
CA TRP A 226 -1.05 -10.11 5.77
C TRP A 226 -2.41 -10.71 5.38
N SER A 227 -2.82 -10.53 4.12
CA SER A 227 -4.11 -11.03 3.62
C SER A 227 -4.10 -11.08 2.09
N ALA A 228 -4.65 -12.15 1.51
CA ALA A 228 -4.90 -12.22 0.07
C ALA A 228 -5.86 -11.12 -0.44
N CYS A 229 -6.72 -10.58 0.44
CA CYS A 229 -7.58 -9.44 0.12
C CYS A 229 -6.80 -8.14 -0.15
N HIS A 230 -5.51 -8.08 0.21
CA HIS A 230 -4.64 -6.93 -0.05
C HIS A 230 -3.92 -7.00 -1.40
N ASP A 231 -4.09 -8.07 -2.18
CA ASP A 231 -3.49 -8.17 -3.53
C ASP A 231 -4.14 -7.14 -4.47
N CYS A 232 -3.47 -6.01 -4.67
CA CYS A 232 -3.92 -4.93 -5.55
C CYS A 232 -3.83 -5.27 -7.04
N LEU A 233 -3.32 -6.45 -7.40
CA LEU A 233 -3.45 -6.98 -8.76
C LEU A 233 -4.80 -7.69 -8.98
N GLN A 234 -5.54 -8.01 -7.91
CA GLN A 234 -6.94 -8.44 -8.00
C GLN A 234 -7.89 -7.23 -7.94
N PRO A 235 -9.06 -7.30 -8.63
CA PRO A 235 -10.03 -6.21 -8.61
C PRO A 235 -10.50 -5.81 -7.21
N ALA A 236 -10.74 -6.79 -6.32
CA ALA A 236 -11.18 -6.54 -4.95
C ALA A 236 -10.09 -5.91 -4.07
N GLY A 237 -8.82 -6.28 -4.24
CA GLY A 237 -7.72 -5.68 -3.51
C GLY A 237 -7.38 -4.28 -4.02
N LEU A 238 -7.50 -4.03 -5.33
CA LEU A 238 -7.39 -2.67 -5.87
C LEU A 238 -8.52 -1.76 -5.37
N LEU A 239 -9.75 -2.27 -5.33
CA LEU A 239 -10.89 -1.55 -4.75
C LEU A 239 -10.63 -1.21 -3.27
N LEU A 240 -10.16 -2.17 -2.47
CA LEU A 240 -9.76 -1.92 -1.08
C LEU A 240 -8.69 -0.82 -0.97
N TRP A 241 -7.64 -0.86 -1.81
CA TRP A 241 -6.60 0.18 -1.80
C TRP A 241 -7.21 1.56 -2.15
N LEU A 242 -8.12 1.63 -3.14
CA LEU A 242 -8.80 2.87 -3.53
C LEU A 242 -9.74 3.40 -2.43
N GLU A 243 -10.49 2.54 -1.73
CA GLU A 243 -11.35 2.95 -0.61
C GLU A 243 -10.52 3.45 0.59
N CYS A 244 -9.39 2.79 0.90
CA CYS A 244 -8.47 3.27 1.94
C CYS A 244 -7.88 4.65 1.61
N LEU A 245 -7.62 4.95 0.32
CA LEU A 245 -7.23 6.30 -0.11
C LEU A 245 -8.35 7.32 0.12
N GLN A 246 -9.60 6.98 -0.25
CA GLN A 246 -10.76 7.87 -0.10
C GLN A 246 -11.17 8.11 1.36
N ALA A 247 -10.78 7.21 2.27
CA ALA A 247 -11.01 7.33 3.71
C ALA A 247 -9.99 8.23 4.44
N LEU A 248 -9.00 8.79 3.75
CA LEU A 248 -7.99 9.67 4.34
C LEU A 248 -8.50 11.08 4.62
N ARG A 249 -8.14 11.61 5.79
CA ARG A 249 -8.33 13.02 6.15
C ARG A 249 -7.45 13.95 5.29
N PRO A 250 -7.74 15.27 5.27
CA PRO A 250 -6.82 16.25 4.69
C PRO A 250 -5.40 16.11 5.24
N ASN A 251 -4.40 16.35 4.36
CA ASN A 251 -2.97 16.27 4.66
C ASN A 251 -2.49 14.93 5.28
N SER A 252 -3.17 13.81 4.99
CA SER A 252 -2.73 12.47 5.41
C SER A 252 -1.46 11.99 4.70
N LEU A 253 -0.80 10.97 5.27
CA LEU A 253 0.37 10.31 4.67
C LEU A 253 -0.07 9.15 3.77
N VAL A 254 0.50 9.10 2.56
CA VAL A 254 0.39 7.97 1.64
C VAL A 254 1.80 7.47 1.34
N TRP A 255 2.16 6.28 1.83
CA TRP A 255 3.48 5.70 1.64
C TRP A 255 3.41 4.45 0.76
N PHE A 256 4.31 4.33 -0.22
CA PHE A 256 4.43 3.16 -1.09
C PHE A 256 5.79 2.47 -0.91
N GLY A 257 5.77 1.22 -0.44
CA GLY A 257 6.91 0.29 -0.41
C GLY A 257 6.92 -0.66 -1.62
N THR A 258 6.55 -0.18 -2.81
CA THR A 258 6.26 -1.03 -3.99
C THR A 258 7.39 -2.00 -4.32
N LYS A 259 7.07 -3.31 -4.41
CA LYS A 259 8.02 -4.40 -4.68
C LYS A 259 9.00 -4.09 -5.82
N CYS A 260 10.29 -4.05 -5.49
CA CYS A 260 11.35 -3.61 -6.38
C CYS A 260 12.13 -4.74 -7.09
N SER A 261 11.76 -6.01 -6.88
CA SER A 261 12.58 -7.17 -7.26
C SER A 261 12.87 -7.32 -8.76
N SER A 262 12.00 -6.80 -9.64
CA SER A 262 12.25 -6.75 -11.10
C SER A 262 12.88 -5.45 -11.60
N TRP A 263 13.12 -4.49 -10.70
CA TRP A 263 13.52 -3.12 -11.05
C TRP A 263 14.95 -2.76 -10.64
N VAL A 264 15.55 -3.47 -9.68
CA VAL A 264 16.90 -3.23 -9.15
C VAL A 264 18.03 -3.74 -10.06
N SER A 265 19.21 -3.13 -9.96
CA SER A 265 20.42 -3.51 -10.72
C SER A 265 20.75 -5.02 -10.71
N LEU A 266 20.54 -5.68 -9.56
CA LEU A 266 20.78 -7.11 -9.37
C LEU A 266 20.03 -8.02 -10.35
N CYS A 267 18.87 -7.58 -10.87
CA CYS A 267 18.06 -8.40 -11.77
C CYS A 267 18.18 -7.98 -13.25
N VAL A 268 18.98 -6.96 -13.60
CA VAL A 268 18.95 -6.34 -14.96
C VAL A 268 19.27 -7.33 -16.08
N SER A 269 20.17 -8.29 -15.85
CA SER A 269 20.46 -9.37 -16.82
C SER A 269 19.24 -10.26 -17.11
N CYS A 270 18.35 -10.41 -16.13
CA CYS A 270 17.14 -11.22 -16.21
C CYS A 270 15.92 -10.40 -16.63
N SER A 271 15.72 -9.20 -16.08
CA SER A 271 14.57 -8.35 -16.37
C SER A 271 14.72 -7.56 -17.67
N ARG A 272 15.95 -7.41 -18.18
CA ARG A 272 16.31 -6.70 -19.42
C ARG A 272 15.76 -5.27 -19.51
N ARG A 273 15.48 -4.62 -18.37
CA ARG A 273 15.00 -3.23 -18.34
C ARG A 273 16.11 -2.27 -18.75
N SER A 274 15.91 -1.49 -19.80
CA SER A 274 16.89 -0.55 -20.31
C SER A 274 16.23 0.67 -20.96
N ALA A 275 17.01 1.67 -21.35
CA ALA A 275 16.45 2.87 -21.98
C ALA A 275 15.80 2.54 -23.34
N GLU A 276 16.37 1.58 -24.07
CA GLU A 276 15.95 1.14 -25.40
C GLU A 276 14.56 0.50 -25.41
N ASN A 277 14.11 -0.06 -24.28
CA ASN A 277 12.74 -0.58 -24.10
C ASN A 277 11.90 0.23 -23.11
N MET A 278 12.22 1.52 -22.91
CA MET A 278 11.52 2.43 -21.99
C MET A 278 11.38 1.86 -20.57
N TYR A 279 12.35 1.02 -20.16
CA TYR A 279 12.39 0.26 -18.93
C TYR A 279 11.22 -0.70 -18.71
N HIS A 280 10.45 -1.08 -19.75
CA HIS A 280 9.39 -2.10 -19.64
C HIS A 280 9.95 -3.51 -19.36
N GLY A 281 11.17 -3.79 -19.83
CA GLY A 281 11.84 -5.07 -19.65
C GLY A 281 11.32 -6.20 -20.54
N ASP A 282 11.74 -7.41 -20.18
CA ASP A 282 11.37 -8.68 -20.82
C ASP A 282 9.96 -9.14 -20.37
N CYS A 283 8.93 -8.69 -21.08
CA CYS A 283 7.53 -9.00 -20.75
C CYS A 283 7.13 -10.48 -20.90
N ASP A 284 8.00 -11.34 -21.44
CA ASP A 284 7.78 -12.80 -21.42
C ASP A 284 8.05 -13.41 -20.02
N ARG A 285 8.63 -12.62 -19.09
CA ARG A 285 9.00 -13.08 -17.75
C ARG A 285 7.96 -12.65 -16.70
N PRO A 286 7.34 -13.58 -15.96
CA PRO A 286 6.26 -13.28 -15.01
C PRO A 286 6.60 -12.18 -13.98
N PHE A 287 7.79 -12.19 -13.39
CA PHE A 287 8.19 -11.18 -12.38
C PHE A 287 8.38 -9.76 -12.96
N VAL A 288 8.64 -9.62 -14.27
CA VAL A 288 8.68 -8.34 -14.97
C VAL A 288 7.26 -7.82 -15.18
N VAL A 289 6.35 -8.68 -15.62
CA VAL A 289 4.92 -8.37 -15.80
C VAL A 289 4.27 -7.99 -14.46
N GLU A 290 4.54 -8.75 -13.40
CA GLU A 290 4.11 -8.44 -12.03
C GLU A 290 4.60 -7.06 -11.60
N GLY A 291 5.90 -6.78 -11.77
CA GLY A 291 6.50 -5.48 -11.43
C GLY A 291 5.91 -4.31 -12.22
N ASN A 292 5.59 -4.51 -13.51
CA ASN A 292 4.93 -3.51 -14.36
C ASN A 292 3.51 -3.22 -13.86
N ARG A 293 2.75 -4.24 -13.47
CA ARG A 293 1.38 -4.09 -12.95
C ARG A 293 1.36 -3.41 -11.57
N LEU A 294 2.25 -3.80 -10.66
CA LEU A 294 2.38 -3.17 -9.33
C LEU A 294 2.76 -1.69 -9.44
N MET A 295 3.71 -1.36 -10.32
CA MET A 295 4.06 0.03 -10.60
C MET A 295 2.88 0.81 -11.23
N MET A 296 2.08 0.20 -12.10
CA MET A 296 0.90 0.85 -12.69
C MET A 296 -0.19 1.16 -11.65
N VAL A 297 -0.41 0.27 -10.69
CA VAL A 297 -1.29 0.54 -9.53
C VAL A 297 -0.70 1.66 -8.65
N THR A 298 0.62 1.63 -8.43
CA THR A 298 1.34 2.67 -7.68
C THR A 298 1.21 4.04 -8.36
N SER A 299 1.36 4.14 -9.69
CA SER A 299 1.27 5.42 -10.41
C SER A 299 -0.15 5.99 -10.38
N LEU A 300 -1.17 5.16 -10.53
CA LEU A 300 -2.59 5.53 -10.37
C LEU A 300 -2.86 6.10 -8.97
N LEU A 301 -2.48 5.39 -7.91
CA LEU A 301 -2.76 5.80 -6.54
C LEU A 301 -1.91 7.00 -6.11
N TYR A 302 -0.66 7.11 -6.58
CA TYR A 302 0.18 8.29 -6.34
C TYR A 302 -0.44 9.54 -6.99
N PHE A 303 -0.92 9.41 -8.23
CA PHE A 303 -1.64 10.51 -8.91
C PHE A 303 -2.90 10.91 -8.15
N LEU A 304 -3.78 9.97 -7.81
CA LEU A 304 -5.01 10.25 -7.05
C LEU A 304 -4.71 10.88 -5.68
N ALA A 305 -3.71 10.38 -4.94
CA ALA A 305 -3.28 10.95 -3.67
C ALA A 305 -2.77 12.40 -3.80
N SER A 306 -2.09 12.71 -4.91
CA SER A 306 -1.64 14.07 -5.22
C SER A 306 -2.80 15.03 -5.53
N CYS A 307 -3.83 14.58 -6.26
CA CYS A 307 -5.05 15.35 -6.51
C CYS A 307 -5.80 15.69 -5.21
N LEU A 308 -5.70 14.83 -4.19
CA LEU A 308 -6.24 15.01 -2.85
C LEU A 308 -5.33 15.81 -1.91
N GLY A 309 -4.18 16.31 -2.39
CA GLY A 309 -3.24 17.12 -1.62
C GLY A 309 -2.49 16.36 -0.52
N HIS A 310 -2.56 15.03 -0.52
CA HIS A 310 -1.93 14.18 0.50
C HIS A 310 -0.40 14.23 0.41
N PHE A 311 0.25 14.01 1.57
CA PHE A 311 1.67 13.82 1.65
C PHE A 311 1.98 12.42 1.09
N THR A 312 2.35 12.39 -0.19
CA THR A 312 2.50 11.16 -0.96
C THR A 312 3.99 10.87 -1.13
N THR A 313 4.43 9.65 -0.84
CA THR A 313 5.84 9.25 -0.95
C THR A 313 5.98 7.82 -1.48
N LEU A 314 6.85 7.65 -2.47
CA LEU A 314 7.32 6.36 -2.97
C LEU A 314 8.75 6.13 -2.49
N GLU A 315 9.00 5.02 -1.80
CA GLU A 315 10.33 4.52 -1.53
C GLU A 315 10.74 3.48 -2.58
N GLN A 316 11.99 3.55 -3.03
CA GLN A 316 12.64 2.53 -3.84
C GLN A 316 14.13 2.44 -3.47
N PRO A 317 14.79 1.30 -3.68
CA PRO A 317 16.26 1.25 -3.68
C PRO A 317 16.86 2.25 -4.67
N GLN A 318 18.02 2.83 -4.36
CA GLN A 318 18.68 3.81 -5.24
C GLN A 318 19.00 3.24 -6.63
N SER A 319 19.22 1.91 -6.72
CA SER A 319 19.47 1.18 -7.97
C SER A 319 18.20 0.81 -8.75
N SER A 320 17.00 1.13 -8.24
CA SER A 320 15.74 0.83 -8.92
C SER A 320 15.56 1.69 -10.17
N THR A 321 15.16 1.02 -11.26
CA THR A 321 14.79 1.63 -12.55
C THR A 321 13.29 1.98 -12.65
N MET A 322 12.48 1.67 -11.62
CA MET A 322 11.03 1.89 -11.62
C MET A 322 10.64 3.33 -11.97
N VAL A 323 11.32 4.30 -11.37
CA VAL A 323 11.08 5.75 -11.58
C VAL A 323 11.57 6.28 -12.92
N LYS A 324 12.20 5.43 -13.75
CA LYS A 324 12.60 5.74 -15.13
C LYS A 324 11.63 5.19 -16.17
N ASN A 325 10.64 4.39 -15.77
CA ASN A 325 9.58 3.95 -16.68
C ASN A 325 8.58 5.11 -16.90
N PRO A 326 8.24 5.48 -18.14
CA PRO A 326 7.35 6.61 -18.43
C PRO A 326 6.03 6.60 -17.65
N TRP A 327 5.44 5.41 -17.45
CA TRP A 327 4.14 5.23 -16.78
C TRP A 327 4.10 5.68 -15.31
N LEU A 328 5.27 5.77 -14.66
CA LEU A 328 5.42 6.36 -13.32
C LEU A 328 6.17 7.69 -13.38
N GLN A 329 7.16 7.83 -14.26
CA GLN A 329 7.95 9.05 -14.40
C GLN A 329 7.06 10.26 -14.73
N ASN A 330 6.07 10.10 -15.61
CA ASN A 330 5.14 11.17 -15.97
C ASN A 330 4.33 11.65 -14.75
N VAL A 331 3.84 10.73 -13.91
CA VAL A 331 3.16 11.09 -12.66
C VAL A 331 4.10 11.85 -11.74
N LEU A 332 5.32 11.34 -11.50
CA LEU A 332 6.30 11.99 -10.62
C LEU A 332 6.71 13.39 -11.11
N VAL A 333 6.84 13.59 -12.42
CA VAL A 333 7.10 14.91 -13.02
C VAL A 333 5.91 15.85 -12.86
N TRP A 334 4.70 15.37 -13.18
CA TRP A 334 3.46 16.16 -13.14
C TRP A 334 3.15 16.70 -11.74
N VAL A 335 3.29 15.84 -10.73
CA VAL A 335 3.05 16.17 -9.32
C VAL A 335 4.26 16.86 -8.65
N GLN A 336 5.30 17.16 -9.44
CA GLN A 336 6.55 17.80 -9.02
C GLN A 336 7.23 17.08 -7.84
N ALA A 337 7.23 15.75 -7.88
CA ALA A 337 7.79 14.92 -6.82
C ALA A 337 9.30 15.16 -6.67
N GLN A 338 9.71 15.55 -5.47
CA GLN A 338 11.10 15.79 -5.12
C GLN A 338 11.79 14.47 -4.74
N LYS A 339 13.02 14.28 -5.21
CA LYS A 339 13.86 13.12 -4.87
C LYS A 339 14.76 13.43 -3.68
N PHE A 340 14.68 12.59 -2.66
CA PHE A 340 15.58 12.55 -1.51
C PHE A 340 16.35 11.23 -1.52
N THR A 341 17.53 11.17 -0.91
CA THR A 341 18.34 9.94 -0.80
C THR A 341 18.80 9.76 0.63
N THR A 342 18.71 8.54 1.15
CA THR A 342 19.13 8.20 2.52
C THR A 342 19.57 6.73 2.59
N TYR A 343 20.14 6.31 3.72
CA TYR A 343 20.74 4.98 3.88
C TYR A 343 20.09 4.23 5.05
N MET A 344 19.57 3.03 4.81
CA MET A 344 18.84 2.26 5.85
C MET A 344 19.70 1.92 7.07
N GLY A 345 21.01 1.73 6.90
CA GLY A 345 21.94 1.52 8.01
C GLY A 345 22.06 2.72 8.96
N ALA A 346 21.78 3.95 8.50
CA ALA A 346 21.70 5.12 9.38
C ALA A 346 20.47 5.09 10.32
N PHE A 347 19.56 4.15 10.09
CA PHE A 347 18.40 3.83 10.91
C PHE A 347 18.52 2.45 11.58
N GLY A 348 19.72 1.85 11.61
CA GLY A 348 19.98 0.59 12.29
C GLY A 348 19.66 -0.67 11.49
N ALA A 349 19.57 -0.60 10.17
CA ALA A 349 19.68 -1.82 9.35
C ALA A 349 21.09 -2.42 9.43
N SER A 350 21.20 -3.74 9.35
CA SER A 350 22.45 -4.48 9.13
C SER A 350 23.23 -3.96 7.91
N THR A 351 22.52 -3.75 6.80
CA THR A 351 23.09 -3.26 5.54
C THR A 351 22.86 -1.76 5.31
N CYS A 352 23.88 -1.06 4.81
CA CYS A 352 23.75 0.34 4.38
C CYS A 352 23.11 0.49 3.00
N LYS A 353 21.97 -0.19 2.79
CA LYS A 353 21.14 -0.10 1.58
C LYS A 353 20.75 1.36 1.31
N PRO A 354 21.18 1.96 0.19
CA PRO A 354 20.74 3.29 -0.19
C PRO A 354 19.34 3.24 -0.81
N VAL A 355 18.48 4.16 -0.39
CA VAL A 355 17.12 4.31 -0.91
C VAL A 355 16.93 5.71 -1.47
N GLN A 356 16.07 5.80 -2.48
CA GLN A 356 15.54 7.04 -3.02
C GLN A 356 14.07 7.18 -2.62
N LEU A 357 13.72 8.35 -2.08
CA LEU A 357 12.36 8.70 -1.69
C LEU A 357 11.87 9.78 -2.65
N TRP A 358 10.75 9.52 -3.34
CA TRP A 358 10.11 10.47 -4.25
C TRP A 358 8.83 10.97 -3.59
N SER A 359 8.69 12.27 -3.36
CA SER A 359 7.66 12.81 -2.48
C SER A 359 7.07 14.15 -2.93
N THR A 360 5.77 14.36 -2.68
CA THR A 360 5.08 15.65 -2.88
C THR A 360 5.37 16.70 -1.78
N ARG A 361 6.09 16.31 -0.72
CA ARG A 361 6.52 17.19 0.40
C ARG A 361 8.00 16.97 0.73
N SER A 362 8.66 17.98 1.31
CA SER A 362 10.09 17.85 1.64
C SER A 362 10.36 16.82 2.73
N LEU A 363 11.36 15.96 2.48
CA LEU A 363 11.80 14.88 3.38
C LEU A 363 13.19 15.15 3.98
N ASP A 364 13.59 16.41 4.11
CA ASP A 364 14.94 16.78 4.55
C ASP A 364 15.30 16.20 5.93
N ALA A 365 14.30 16.02 6.81
CA ALA A 365 14.47 15.37 8.12
C ALA A 365 14.83 13.87 8.06
N LEU A 366 14.70 13.23 6.89
CA LEU A 366 15.07 11.84 6.64
C LEU A 366 16.44 11.69 5.96
N LEU A 367 17.06 12.80 5.52
CA LEU A 367 18.39 12.76 4.94
C LEU A 367 19.42 12.32 5.99
N ARG A 368 20.23 11.34 5.62
CA ARG A 368 21.33 10.81 6.42
C ARG A 368 22.49 10.50 5.50
N ASP A 369 23.70 10.75 5.98
CA ASP A 369 24.92 10.30 5.31
C ASP A 369 25.05 8.78 5.41
N LYS A 370 25.87 8.19 4.53
CA LYS A 370 26.19 6.77 4.59
C LYS A 370 27.05 6.49 5.83
N PRO A 371 26.64 5.59 6.75
CA PRO A 371 27.50 5.12 7.83
C PRO A 371 28.78 4.47 7.29
N SER A 372 29.92 4.79 7.92
CA SER A 372 31.24 4.26 7.56
C SER A 372 31.46 2.79 7.95
N ASN A 373 30.67 2.28 8.90
CA ASN A 373 30.95 1.04 9.64
C ASN A 373 30.00 -0.11 9.21
N SER A 374 29.80 -0.27 7.90
CA SER A 374 28.83 -1.24 7.34
C SER A 374 29.51 -2.24 6.42
N ASP A 375 29.87 -3.38 6.99
CA ASP A 375 30.65 -4.42 6.31
C ASP A 375 29.76 -5.38 5.50
N GLU A 376 28.45 -5.41 5.76
CA GLU A 376 27.52 -6.32 5.10
C GLU A 376 27.05 -5.81 3.72
N SER A 377 27.41 -6.59 2.69
CA SER A 377 26.98 -6.36 1.31
C SER A 377 25.75 -7.19 0.95
N LEU A 378 24.77 -6.55 0.29
CA LEU A 378 23.61 -7.23 -0.29
C LEU A 378 23.94 -8.09 -1.53
N ALA A 379 25.17 -8.03 -2.00
CA ALA A 379 25.62 -8.75 -3.19
C ALA A 379 27.04 -9.28 -3.04
N SER A 380 27.24 -10.52 -3.49
CA SER A 380 28.52 -11.17 -3.66
C SER A 380 29.05 -10.99 -5.08
N ARG A 381 30.38 -11.04 -5.22
CA ARG A 381 31.03 -11.28 -6.51
C ARG A 381 31.70 -12.65 -6.48
N ASP A 382 31.54 -13.43 -7.54
CA ASP A 382 32.32 -14.64 -7.75
C ASP A 382 33.69 -14.33 -8.38
N GLU A 383 34.56 -15.34 -8.45
CA GLU A 383 35.92 -15.24 -8.99
C GLU A 383 35.96 -14.85 -10.49
N ASN A 384 34.87 -15.09 -11.23
CA ASN A 384 34.70 -14.73 -12.63
C ASN A 384 34.10 -13.33 -12.81
N GLY A 385 33.86 -12.60 -11.71
CA GLY A 385 33.23 -11.27 -11.72
C GLY A 385 31.71 -11.29 -11.85
N GLY A 386 31.07 -12.47 -11.81
CA GLY A 386 29.62 -12.60 -11.72
C GLY A 386 29.09 -11.95 -10.45
N TYR A 387 27.94 -11.29 -10.54
CA TYR A 387 27.37 -10.46 -9.48
C TYR A 387 26.01 -11.01 -9.07
N SER A 388 25.91 -11.50 -7.83
CA SER A 388 24.75 -12.24 -7.31
C SER A 388 24.28 -11.66 -5.98
N GLY A 389 22.99 -11.81 -5.69
CA GLY A 389 22.37 -11.32 -4.45
C GLY A 389 22.55 -12.30 -3.29
N VAL A 390 22.93 -11.78 -2.11
CA VAL A 390 23.02 -12.58 -0.89
C VAL A 390 21.61 -12.74 -0.31
N GLN A 391 20.96 -13.87 -0.58
CA GLN A 391 19.51 -14.07 -0.35
C GLN A 391 19.03 -13.71 1.08
N PRO A 392 19.68 -14.17 2.19
CA PRO A 392 19.23 -13.79 3.54
C PRO A 392 19.31 -12.28 3.80
N ALA A 393 20.43 -11.65 3.42
CA ALA A 393 20.62 -10.21 3.59
C ALA A 393 19.67 -9.39 2.70
N LEU A 394 19.35 -9.88 1.50
CA LEU A 394 18.34 -9.26 0.64
C LEU A 394 16.95 -9.27 1.31
N GLN A 395 16.51 -10.41 1.82
CA GLN A 395 15.22 -10.56 2.51
C GLN A 395 15.15 -9.70 3.78
N GLU A 396 16.21 -9.63 4.58
CA GLU A 396 16.27 -8.72 5.72
C GLU A 396 16.15 -7.26 5.27
N SER A 397 16.84 -6.88 4.19
CA SER A 397 16.82 -5.51 3.66
C SER A 397 15.49 -5.04 3.08
N GLU A 398 14.51 -5.94 2.88
CA GLU A 398 13.13 -5.59 2.52
C GLU A 398 12.35 -5.04 3.71
N VAL A 399 12.82 -5.28 4.94
CA VAL A 399 12.19 -4.79 6.16
C VAL A 399 12.72 -3.40 6.52
N TYR A 400 11.83 -2.41 6.60
CA TYR A 400 12.20 -1.09 7.14
C TYR A 400 12.66 -1.20 8.61
N PRO A 401 13.82 -0.62 8.99
CA PRO A 401 14.23 -0.53 10.38
C PRO A 401 13.20 0.26 11.21
N GLU A 402 13.02 -0.11 12.48
CA GLU A 402 12.06 0.59 13.35
C GLU A 402 12.37 2.09 13.46
N LEU A 403 13.66 2.48 13.52
CA LEU A 403 14.05 3.89 13.58
C LEU A 403 13.75 4.65 12.29
N PHE A 404 13.68 3.98 11.14
CA PHE A 404 13.24 4.61 9.88
C PHE A 404 11.75 4.92 9.96
N GLY A 405 10.93 3.97 10.40
CA GLY A 405 9.50 4.21 10.66
C GLY A 405 9.27 5.35 11.67
N VAL A 406 10.06 5.40 12.75
CA VAL A 406 10.02 6.51 13.72
C VAL A 406 10.41 7.83 13.06
N ALA A 407 11.47 7.88 12.25
CA ALA A 407 11.90 9.09 11.55
C ALA A 407 10.83 9.59 10.55
N VAL A 408 10.25 8.71 9.73
CA VAL A 408 9.13 9.04 8.83
C VAL A 408 7.95 9.59 9.62
N SER A 409 7.57 8.94 10.72
CA SER A 409 6.46 9.39 11.57
C SER A 409 6.71 10.75 12.24
N ASN A 410 7.97 11.09 12.55
CA ASN A 410 8.35 12.41 13.05
C ASN A 410 8.29 13.47 11.93
N CYS A 411 8.79 13.15 10.74
CA CYS A 411 8.72 14.03 9.58
C CYS A 411 7.25 14.33 9.19
N PHE A 412 6.38 13.32 9.21
CA PHE A 412 4.95 13.49 8.99
C PHE A 412 4.32 14.46 10.00
N VAL A 413 4.55 14.28 11.31
CA VAL A 413 4.04 15.21 12.35
C VAL A 413 4.47 16.65 12.07
N GLN A 414 5.72 16.88 11.67
CA GLN A 414 6.25 18.22 11.40
C GLN A 414 5.70 18.87 10.13
N LYS A 415 5.22 18.09 9.17
CA LYS A 415 4.78 18.55 7.83
C LYS A 415 3.27 18.44 7.61
N ARG A 416 2.52 17.89 8.57
CA ARG A 416 1.04 17.75 8.51
C ARG A 416 0.31 19.02 8.95
N ALA A 417 0.92 19.78 9.87
CA ALA A 417 0.44 21.08 10.33
C ALA A 417 0.47 22.13 9.22
#